data_AF-A0A7C7AG55-F1
#
_entry.id   AF-A0A7C7AG55-F1
#
_cell.length_a   1.000
_cell.length_b   1.000
_cell.length_c   1.000
_cell.angle_alpha   90.00
_cell.angle_beta   90.00
_cell.angle_gamma   90.00
#
_symmetry.space_group_name_H-M   'P 1'
#
loop_
_entity.id
_entity.type
_entity.pdbx_description
1 polymer ?
#
loop_
_entity_poly.entity_id
_entity_poly.type
_entity_poly.pdbx_seq_one_letter_code
_entity_poly.pdbx_strand_id
1 'polypeptide(L)' 'MFFINELKKLINNDVIIIFLIISYILIFRTSKELKRKNYHRDYKIVRFTGIVYGLLALAAAGAIYIF' A
#
# COMPACT_ATOMS: atom_id res chain seq x y z
N MET A 1 9.23 23.44 8.08
CA MET A 1 8.40 22.85 9.16
C MET A 1 6.91 22.84 8.82
N PHE A 2 6.37 23.86 8.13
CA PHE A 2 4.94 23.92 7.74
C PHE A 2 4.46 22.76 6.85
N PHE A 3 5.21 22.44 5.79
CA PHE A 3 4.85 21.35 4.86
C PHE A 3 4.78 19.96 5.54
N ILE A 4 5.66 19.69 6.49
CA ILE A 4 5.71 18.40 7.19
C ILE A 4 4.49 18.25 8.11
N ASN A 5 4.05 19.32 8.76
CA ASN A 5 2.87 19.32 9.63
C ASN A 5 1.56 19.14 8.85
N GLU A 6 1.44 19.79 7.70
CA GLU A 6 0.29 19.60 6.79
C GLU A 6 0.27 18.19 6.19
N LEU A 7 1.44 17.66 5.81
CA LEU A 7 1.58 16.26 5.37
C LEU A 7 1.23 15.27 6.49
N LYS A 8 1.63 15.53 7.76
CA LYS A 8 1.22 14.72 8.92
C LYS A 8 -0.30 14.72 9.14
N LYS A 9 -0.98 15.83 8.80
CA LYS A 9 -2.45 15.92 8.84
C LYS A 9 -3.12 15.08 7.74
N LEU A 10 -2.53 15.08 6.54
CA LEU A 10 -3.02 14.30 5.41
C LEU A 10 -2.77 12.80 5.59
N ILE A 11 -1.60 12.44 6.11
CA ILE A 11 -1.21 11.07 6.43
C ILE A 11 -1.75 10.76 7.84
N ASN A 12 -3.05 10.48 7.92
CA ASN A 12 -3.68 9.97 9.13
C ASN A 12 -3.59 8.44 9.18
N ASN A 13 -3.72 7.86 10.37
CA ASN A 13 -3.75 6.42 10.58
C ASN A 13 -4.78 5.70 9.72
N ASP A 14 -5.95 6.31 9.52
CA ASP A 14 -7.01 5.77 8.68
C ASP A 14 -6.54 5.57 7.23
N VAL A 15 -5.76 6.52 6.70
CA VAL A 15 -5.20 6.44 5.35
C VAL A 15 -4.17 5.31 5.25
N ILE A 16 -3.31 5.17 6.27
CA ILE A 16 -2.33 4.08 6.34
C ILE A 16 -3.04 2.72 6.38
N ILE A 17 -4.09 2.58 7.21
CA ILE A 17 -4.87 1.35 7.32
C ILE A 17 -5.53 1.00 5.97
N ILE A 18 -6.12 1.97 5.28
CA ILE A 18 -6.69 1.77 3.94
C ILE A 18 -5.63 1.26 2.96
N PHE A 19 -4.44 1.87 2.95
CA PHE A 19 -3.34 1.44 2.08
C PHE A 19 -2.87 0.01 2.38
N LEU A 20 -2.83 -0.39 3.66
CA LEU A 20 -2.52 -1.77 4.06
C LEU A 20 -3.60 -2.75 3.60
N ILE A 21 -4.88 -2.38 3.70
CA ILE A 21 -5.99 -3.21 3.21
C ILE A 21 -5.92 -3.38 1.69
N ILE A 22 -5.67 -2.30 0.95
CA ILE A 22 -5.50 -2.33 -0.51
C ILE A 22 -4.31 -3.22 -0.89
N SER A 23 -3.17 -3.04 -0.21
CA SER A 23 -1.98 -3.88 -0.37
C SER A 23 -2.31 -5.36 -0.18
N TYR A 24 -3.00 -5.71 0.90
CA TYR A 24 -3.43 -7.08 1.18
C TYR A 24 -4.34 -7.65 0.08
N ILE A 25 -5.35 -6.89 -0.37
CA ILE A 25 -6.27 -7.34 -1.41
C ILE A 25 -5.52 -7.58 -2.73
N LEU A 26 -4.63 -6.67 -3.12
CA LEU A 26 -3.84 -6.80 -4.35
C LEU A 26 -2.92 -8.02 -4.28
N ILE A 27 -2.17 -8.19 -3.18
CA ILE A 27 -1.22 -9.29 -3.01
C ILE A 27 -1.92 -10.64 -2.90
N PHE A 28 -3.00 -10.75 -2.12
CA PHE A 28 -3.55 -12.07 -1.78
C PHE A 28 -4.81 -12.43 -2.55
N ARG A 29 -5.66 -11.47 -2.91
CA ARG A 29 -6.92 -11.74 -3.64
C ARG A 29 -6.72 -11.59 -5.14
N THR A 30 -6.43 -10.37 -5.59
CA THR A 30 -6.41 -10.03 -7.02
C THR A 30 -5.28 -10.77 -7.74
N SER A 31 -4.09 -10.83 -7.13
CA SER A 31 -2.98 -11.58 -7.73
C SER A 31 -3.31 -13.09 -7.84
N LYS A 32 -3.90 -13.72 -6.80
CA LYS A 32 -4.27 -15.14 -6.87
C LYS A 32 -5.30 -15.42 -7.95
N GLU A 33 -6.28 -14.53 -8.10
CA GLU A 33 -7.30 -14.67 -9.13
C GLU A 33 -6.72 -14.56 -10.55
N LEU A 34 -5.83 -13.58 -10.78
CA LEU A 34 -5.13 -13.40 -12.06
C LEU A 34 -4.25 -14.60 -12.39
N LYS A 35 -3.54 -15.15 -11.39
CA LYS A 35 -2.76 -16.38 -11.56
C LYS A 35 -3.65 -17.56 -11.96
N ARG A 36 -4.83 -17.69 -11.35
CA ARG A 36 -5.79 -18.77 -11.68
C ARG A 36 -6.36 -18.65 -13.09
N LYS A 37 -6.56 -17.43 -13.58
CA LYS A 37 -7.03 -17.16 -14.95
C LYS A 37 -5.90 -17.14 -15.99
N ASN A 38 -4.69 -17.56 -15.61
CA ASN A 38 -3.50 -17.64 -16.46
C ASN A 38 -2.93 -16.29 -16.95
N TYR A 39 -3.35 -15.17 -16.36
CA TYR A 39 -2.80 -13.83 -16.63
C TYR A 39 -1.48 -13.61 -15.88
N HIS A 40 -0.42 -14.29 -16.34
CA HIS A 40 0.89 -14.29 -15.67
C HIS A 40 1.55 -12.91 -15.58
N ARG A 41 1.39 -12.06 -16.60
CA ARG A 41 1.97 -10.72 -16.62
C ARG A 41 1.24 -9.79 -15.65
N ASP A 42 -0.09 -9.76 -15.72
CA ASP A 42 -0.92 -8.91 -14.85
C ASP A 42 -0.82 -9.34 -13.38
N TYR A 43 -0.74 -10.65 -13.12
CA TYR A 43 -0.45 -11.18 -11.80
C TYR A 43 0.80 -10.56 -11.18
N LYS A 44 1.91 -10.51 -11.93
CA LYS A 44 3.19 -9.97 -11.43
C LYS A 44 3.07 -8.48 -11.15
N ILE A 45 2.42 -7.73 -12.04
CA ILE A 45 2.20 -6.28 -11.88
C ILE A 45 1.37 -6.01 -10.64
N VAL A 46 0.21 -6.64 -10.51
CA VAL A 46 -0.70 -6.44 -9.36
C VAL A 46 -0.04 -6.81 -8.04
N ARG A 47 0.73 -7.91 -8.00
CA ARG A 47 1.47 -8.30 -6.80
C ARG A 47 2.54 -7.28 -6.45
N PHE A 48 3.27 -6.77 -7.43
CA PHE A 48 4.29 -5.74 -7.23
C PHE A 48 3.66 -4.42 -6.74
N THR A 49 2.59 -3.96 -7.39
CA THR A 49 1.82 -2.79 -6.97
C THR A 49 1.32 -2.92 -5.53
N GLY A 50 0.79 -4.09 -5.15
CA GLY A 50 0.39 -4.36 -3.77
C GLY A 50 1.55 -4.24 -2.77
N ILE A 51 2.74 -4.75 -3.10
CA ILE A 51 3.95 -4.59 -2.26
C ILE A 51 4.34 -3.12 -2.13
N VAL A 52 4.31 -2.35 -3.22
CA VAL A 52 4.62 -0.90 -3.21
C VAL A 52 3.65 -0.15 -2.30
N TYR A 53 2.35 -0.44 -2.36
CA TYR A 53 1.36 0.14 -1.46
C TYR A 53 1.65 -0.18 0.02
N GLY A 54 2.09 -1.39 0.33
CA GLY A 54 2.49 -1.78 1.68
C GLY A 54 3.74 -1.04 2.17
N LEU A 55 4.75 -0.89 1.30
CA LEU A 55 5.97 -0.13 1.62
C LEU A 55 5.68 1.36 1.86
N LEU A 56 4.80 1.96 1.05
CA LEU A 56 4.36 3.34 1.23
C LEU A 56 3.63 3.52 2.57
N ALA A 57 2.78 2.58 2.95
CA ALA A 57 2.09 2.59 4.23
C ALA A 57 3.07 2.51 5.42
N LEU A 58 4.10 1.65 5.33
CA LEU A 58 5.13 1.54 6.35
C LEU A 58 6.00 2.80 6.44
N ALA A 59 6.37 3.40 5.30
CA ALA A 59 7.12 4.66 5.27
C ALA A 59 6.30 5.80 5.89
N ALA A 60 5.01 5.88 5.57
CA ALA A 60 4.07 6.81 6.18
C ALA A 60 3.95 6.62 7.70
N ALA A 61 3.81 5.37 8.16
CA ALA A 61 3.78 5.07 9.60
C ALA A 61 5.09 5.48 10.29
N GLY A 62 6.25 5.18 9.69
CA GLY A 62 7.54 5.62 10.20
C GLY A 62 7.63 7.15 10.30
N ALA A 63 7.13 7.88 9.30
CA ALA A 63 7.13 9.34 9.31
C ALA A 63 6.20 9.96 10.38
N ILE A 64 5.18 9.23 10.85
CA ILE A 64 4.30 9.69 11.93
C ILE A 64 4.87 9.36 13.31
N TYR A 65 5.36 8.13 13.47
CA TYR A 65 5.64 7.54 14.78
C TYR A 65 7.11 7.60 15.19
N ILE A 66 8.04 7.70 14.22
CA ILE A 66 9.48 7.74 14.48
C ILE A 66 10.03 9.17 14.36
N PHE A 67 9.40 10.03 13.55
CA PHE A 67 9.72 11.45 13.37
C PHE A 67 8.62 12.35 13.93
#